data_AF-A0A927WDU9-F1
#
_entry.id   AF-A0A927WDU9-F1
#
_cell.length_a   1.000
_cell.length_b   1.000
_cell.length_c   1.000
_cell.angle_alpha   90.00
_cell.angle_beta   90.00
_cell.angle_gamma   90.00
#
_symmetry.space_group_name_H-M   'P 1'
#
loop_
_entity.id
_entity.type
_entity.pdbx_description
1 polymer ?
#
loop_
_entity_poly.entity_id
_entity_poly.type
_entity_poly.pdbx_seq_one_letter_code
_entity_poly.pdbx_strand_id
1 'polypeptide(L)'
;MEDIMKLIKDSGIDIDMLYDVIALCTFGSYNESCWDKERSDIDVMVLTNKELEWNREMEIEDYLTNHLSVYFNHENIHITFINDFIYPFGEIMISSPNKIILQEEQYLDYILGYSCFKRDRENLEIIRDYHLKERGL
;
A
#
# COMPACT_ATOMS: atom_id res chain seq x y z
N MET A 1 14.45 -10.17 -5.76
CA MET A 1 14.55 -9.48 -7.05
C MET A 1 14.03 -10.35 -8.21
N GLU A 2 14.21 -11.68 -8.19
CA GLU A 2 13.62 -12.59 -9.20
C GLU A 2 12.07 -12.64 -9.19
N ASP A 3 11.42 -12.47 -8.04
CA ASP A 3 9.95 -12.59 -7.96
C ASP A 3 9.18 -11.37 -8.49
N ILE A 4 9.72 -10.16 -8.35
CA ILE A 4 9.06 -8.91 -8.79
C ILE A 4 9.02 -8.81 -10.31
N MET A 5 10.16 -9.09 -10.96
CA MET A 5 10.26 -9.14 -12.43
C MET A 5 9.39 -10.24 -13.04
N LYS A 6 9.20 -11.34 -12.31
CA LYS A 6 8.32 -12.44 -12.73
C LYS A 6 6.86 -12.04 -12.64
N LEU A 7 6.44 -11.41 -11.54
CA LEU A 7 5.07 -10.94 -11.36
C LEU A 7 4.69 -9.84 -12.35
N ILE A 8 5.57 -8.86 -12.62
CA ILE A 8 5.36 -7.83 -13.66
C ILE A 8 5.27 -8.44 -15.05
N LYS A 9 6.13 -9.43 -15.37
CA LYS A 9 6.06 -10.16 -16.66
C LYS A 9 4.81 -11.02 -16.80
N ASP A 10 4.36 -11.64 -15.72
CA ASP A 10 3.20 -12.54 -15.72
C ASP A 10 1.87 -11.76 -15.69
N SER A 11 1.85 -10.55 -15.12
CA SER A 11 0.66 -9.68 -15.07
C SER A 11 0.50 -8.77 -16.28
N GLY A 12 1.56 -8.52 -17.05
CA GLY A 12 1.53 -7.64 -18.22
C GLY A 12 1.50 -6.15 -17.88
N ILE A 13 1.86 -5.78 -16.64
CA ILE A 13 1.89 -4.39 -16.19
C ILE A 13 3.00 -3.63 -16.92
N ASP A 14 2.62 -2.52 -17.55
CA ASP A 14 3.47 -1.52 -18.15
C ASP A 14 3.94 -0.55 -17.05
N ILE A 15 5.23 -0.60 -16.74
CA ILE A 15 5.83 0.23 -15.69
C ILE A 15 5.77 1.71 -16.09
N ASP A 16 5.82 2.03 -17.39
CA ASP A 16 5.77 3.42 -17.85
C ASP A 16 4.39 4.03 -17.56
N MET A 17 3.32 3.23 -17.59
CA MET A 17 1.98 3.65 -17.17
C MET A 17 1.91 3.95 -15.67
N LEU A 18 2.84 3.43 -14.86
CA LEU A 18 2.84 3.56 -13.41
C LEU A 18 3.98 4.45 -12.90
N TYR A 19 4.43 5.43 -13.68
CA TYR A 19 5.54 6.32 -13.33
C TYR A 19 5.32 7.15 -12.04
N ASP A 20 4.07 7.34 -11.60
CA ASP A 20 3.76 8.02 -10.33
C ASP A 20 3.69 7.03 -9.14
N VAL A 21 3.74 5.72 -9.38
CA VAL A 21 3.60 4.67 -8.37
C VAL A 21 4.97 4.18 -7.91
N ILE A 22 5.21 4.25 -6.60
CA ILE A 22 6.43 3.76 -5.95
C ILE A 22 6.32 2.25 -5.71
N ALA A 23 5.20 1.80 -5.13
CA ALA A 23 5.01 0.41 -4.74
C ALA A 23 3.52 0.03 -4.67
N LEU A 24 3.26 -1.27 -4.73
CA LEU A 24 1.94 -1.89 -4.60
C LEU A 24 2.03 -2.99 -3.54
N CYS A 25 0.99 -3.21 -2.75
CA CYS A 25 0.90 -4.42 -1.93
C CYS A 25 -0.54 -4.86 -1.67
N THR A 26 -0.76 -6.16 -1.47
CA THR A 26 -2.06 -6.64 -0.98
C THR A 26 -2.19 -6.39 0.53
N PHE A 27 -3.39 -6.08 0.99
CA PHE A 27 -3.73 -6.01 2.40
C PHE A 27 -5.15 -6.54 2.64
N GLY A 28 -5.68 -6.37 3.85
CA GLY A 28 -7.03 -6.79 4.18
C GLY A 28 -7.15 -8.30 4.41
N SER A 29 -8.27 -8.89 3.97
CA SER A 29 -8.58 -10.30 4.27
C SER A 29 -7.85 -11.29 3.37
N TYR A 30 -7.31 -10.87 2.23
CA TYR A 30 -6.71 -11.77 1.26
C TYR A 30 -5.50 -12.53 1.84
N ASN A 31 -5.50 -13.87 1.71
CA ASN A 31 -4.60 -14.84 2.36
C ASN A 31 -4.76 -15.02 3.89
N GLU A 32 -5.75 -14.38 4.50
CA GLU A 32 -6.10 -14.61 5.90
C GLU A 32 -7.18 -15.70 6.05
N SER A 33 -7.30 -16.26 7.24
CA SER A 33 -8.28 -17.33 7.53
C SER A 33 -9.75 -16.93 7.36
N CYS A 34 -10.04 -15.62 7.37
CA CYS A 34 -11.38 -15.07 7.16
C CYS A 34 -11.70 -14.77 5.70
N TRP A 35 -10.78 -15.02 4.76
CA TRP A 35 -11.01 -14.80 3.34
C TRP A 35 -12.04 -15.78 2.77
N ASP A 36 -13.03 -15.24 2.06
CA ASP A 36 -14.03 -16.01 1.33
C ASP A 36 -14.01 -15.56 -0.13
N LYS A 37 -13.52 -16.41 -1.04
CA LYS A 37 -13.39 -16.09 -2.47
C LYS A 37 -14.70 -15.63 -3.11
N GLU A 38 -15.86 -16.07 -2.60
CA GLU A 38 -17.17 -15.72 -3.17
C GLU A 38 -17.71 -14.38 -2.65
N ARG A 39 -17.13 -13.81 -1.58
CA ARG A 39 -17.66 -12.65 -0.88
C ARG A 39 -16.66 -11.53 -0.63
N SER A 40 -15.42 -11.89 -0.34
CA SER A 40 -14.32 -10.98 -0.07
C SER A 40 -13.80 -10.38 -1.37
N ASP A 41 -13.53 -9.09 -1.33
CA ASP A 41 -12.63 -8.39 -2.25
C ASP A 41 -11.16 -8.75 -1.98
N ILE A 42 -10.31 -8.34 -2.93
CA ILE A 42 -8.87 -8.27 -2.75
C ILE A 42 -8.49 -6.80 -2.66
N ASP A 43 -8.08 -6.37 -1.47
CA ASP A 43 -7.58 -5.01 -1.25
C ASP A 43 -6.13 -4.88 -1.71
N VAL A 44 -5.87 -3.88 -2.54
CA VAL A 44 -4.55 -3.54 -3.05
C VAL A 44 -4.26 -2.08 -2.75
N MET A 45 -3.16 -1.86 -2.05
CA MET A 45 -2.68 -0.53 -1.71
C MET A 45 -1.66 -0.06 -2.73
N VAL A 46 -1.77 1.19 -3.14
CA VAL A 46 -0.91 1.86 -4.12
C VAL A 46 -0.20 3.02 -3.43
N LEU A 47 1.12 2.90 -3.27
CA LEU A 47 1.94 4.01 -2.79
C LEU A 47 2.38 4.86 -3.99
N THR A 48 1.97 6.12 -4.00
CA THR A 48 2.34 7.10 -5.03
C THR A 48 3.37 8.07 -4.50
N ASN A 49 4.14 8.68 -5.41
CA ASN A 49 5.18 9.65 -5.05
C ASN A 49 4.66 11.04 -4.68
N LYS A 50 3.37 11.28 -4.90
CA LYS A 50 2.65 12.53 -4.60
C LYS A 50 1.14 12.26 -4.60
N GLU A 51 0.38 13.25 -4.13
CA GLU A 51 -1.07 13.27 -4.34
C GLU A 51 -1.40 13.32 -5.83
N LEU A 52 -2.24 12.40 -6.29
CA LEU A 52 -2.63 12.36 -7.69
C LEU A 52 -3.82 13.26 -7.95
N GLU A 53 -3.84 13.86 -9.14
CA GLU A 53 -5.06 14.45 -9.67
C GLU A 53 -6.09 13.36 -9.93
N TRP A 54 -7.36 13.64 -9.68
CA TRP A 54 -8.45 12.66 -9.77
C TRP A 54 -8.48 11.86 -11.08
N ASN A 55 -8.26 12.52 -12.22
CA ASN A 55 -8.22 11.85 -13.53
C ASN A 55 -7.10 10.80 -13.60
N ARG A 56 -5.94 11.09 -13.00
CA ARG A 56 -4.77 10.20 -13.00
C ARG A 56 -4.98 9.04 -12.04
N GLU A 57 -5.60 9.30 -10.89
CA GLU A 57 -5.98 8.27 -9.94
C GLU A 57 -6.93 7.26 -10.58
N MET A 58 -8.00 7.73 -11.23
CA MET A 58 -8.93 6.86 -11.97
C MET A 58 -8.25 6.06 -13.08
N GLU A 59 -7.36 6.71 -13.84
CA GLU A 59 -6.63 6.04 -14.94
C GLU A 59 -5.78 4.87 -14.42
N ILE A 60 -5.09 5.07 -13.29
CA ILE A 60 -4.29 4.03 -12.64
C ILE A 60 -5.19 2.97 -12.00
N GLU A 61 -6.31 3.36 -11.37
CA GLU A 61 -7.27 2.44 -10.77
C GLU A 61 -7.88 1.49 -11.81
N ASP A 62 -8.38 2.02 -12.92
CA ASP A 62 -8.93 1.25 -14.03
C ASP A 62 -7.84 0.32 -14.62
N TYR A 63 -6.63 0.86 -14.80
CA TYR A 63 -5.51 0.10 -15.34
C TYR A 63 -5.14 -1.09 -14.44
N LEU A 64 -4.94 -0.85 -13.14
CA LEU A 64 -4.55 -1.87 -12.18
C LEU A 64 -5.67 -2.89 -11.97
N THR A 65 -6.92 -2.47 -11.84
CA THR A 65 -8.07 -3.37 -11.63
C THR A 65 -8.19 -4.38 -12.77
N ASN A 66 -8.00 -3.94 -14.02
CA ASN A 66 -8.04 -4.83 -15.18
C ASN A 66 -6.91 -5.88 -15.18
N HIS A 67 -5.68 -5.50 -14.82
CA HIS A 67 -4.55 -6.44 -14.82
C HIS A 67 -4.56 -7.36 -13.59
N LEU A 68 -4.90 -6.82 -12.43
CA LEU A 68 -4.92 -7.55 -11.17
C LEU A 68 -6.07 -8.54 -11.10
N SER A 69 -7.23 -8.23 -11.69
CA SER A 69 -8.35 -9.18 -11.76
C SER A 69 -7.99 -10.43 -12.55
N VAL A 70 -7.25 -10.28 -13.65
CA VAL A 70 -6.71 -11.39 -14.44
C VAL A 70 -5.66 -12.16 -13.64
N TYR A 71 -4.71 -11.47 -13.00
CA TYR A 71 -3.65 -12.09 -12.21
C TYR A 71 -4.18 -12.90 -11.03
N PHE A 72 -5.10 -12.33 -10.25
CA PHE A 72 -5.72 -13.00 -9.09
C PHE A 72 -6.85 -13.95 -9.47
N ASN A 73 -7.32 -13.91 -10.73
CA ASN A 73 -8.53 -14.60 -11.18
C ASN A 73 -9.72 -14.30 -10.24
N HIS A 74 -9.96 -13.00 -10.01
CA HIS A 74 -10.96 -12.46 -9.10
C HIS A 74 -11.44 -11.08 -9.58
N GLU A 75 -12.74 -10.86 -9.66
CA GLU A 75 -13.30 -9.64 -10.24
C GLU A 75 -13.30 -8.45 -9.28
N ASN A 76 -13.45 -8.69 -7.97
CA ASN A 76 -13.62 -7.62 -6.99
C ASN A 76 -12.26 -7.20 -6.41
N ILE A 77 -11.56 -6.34 -7.15
CA ILE A 77 -10.30 -5.73 -6.70
C ILE A 77 -10.61 -4.34 -6.16
N HIS A 78 -10.24 -4.06 -4.91
CA HIS A 78 -10.39 -2.75 -4.32
C HIS A 78 -9.02 -2.05 -4.26
N ILE A 79 -8.90 -0.88 -4.90
CA ILE A 79 -7.68 -0.10 -4.92
C ILE A 79 -7.74 0.99 -3.85
N THR A 80 -6.68 1.14 -3.05
CA THR A 80 -6.52 2.22 -2.08
C THR A 80 -5.22 2.97 -2.32
N PHE A 81 -5.31 4.26 -2.66
CA PHE A 81 -4.14 5.11 -2.86
C PHE A 81 -3.64 5.72 -1.54
N ILE A 82 -2.31 5.76 -1.38
CA ILE A 82 -1.63 6.49 -0.32
C ILE A 82 -0.44 7.25 -0.92
N ASN A 83 -0.13 8.42 -0.39
CA ASN A 83 0.88 9.32 -0.94
C ASN A 83 1.78 9.99 0.12
N ASP A 84 1.67 9.55 1.39
CA ASP A 84 2.36 10.14 2.55
C ASP A 84 2.51 9.11 3.69
N PHE A 85 3.00 9.54 4.86
CA PHE A 85 3.10 8.72 6.07
C PHE A 85 1.75 8.59 6.79
N ILE A 86 0.82 7.86 6.17
CA ILE A 86 -0.53 7.62 6.71
C ILE A 86 -0.49 6.41 7.65
N TYR A 87 -0.85 6.58 8.92
CA TYR A 87 -0.99 5.46 9.87
C TYR A 87 -2.43 4.92 9.87
N PRO A 88 -2.66 3.59 9.84
CA PRO A 88 -1.66 2.51 9.88
C PRO A 88 -1.15 2.04 8.50
N PHE A 89 -1.67 2.60 7.40
CA PHE A 89 -1.42 2.09 6.05
C PHE A 89 0.06 2.04 5.63
N GLY A 90 0.86 3.04 5.99
CA GLY A 90 2.30 3.03 5.72
C GLY A 90 3.04 1.88 6.41
N GLU A 91 2.62 1.47 7.61
CA GLU A 91 3.19 0.32 8.29
C GLU A 91 2.78 -0.99 7.61
N ILE A 92 1.54 -1.08 7.14
CA ILE A 92 1.05 -2.22 6.34
C ILE A 92 1.84 -2.31 5.02
N MET A 93 2.00 -1.19 4.30
CA MET A 93 2.79 -1.11 3.07
C MET A 93 4.22 -1.58 3.29
N ILE A 94 4.88 -1.14 4.36
CA ILE A 94 6.26 -1.51 4.68
C ILE A 94 6.36 -2.97 5.11
N SER A 95 5.41 -3.50 5.89
CA SER A 95 5.47 -4.84 6.46
C SER A 95 4.90 -5.94 5.56
N SER A 96 4.06 -5.61 4.56
CA SER A 96 3.37 -6.61 3.73
C SER A 96 4.35 -7.54 3.01
N PRO A 97 4.27 -8.86 3.14
CA PRO A 97 5.15 -9.78 2.42
C PRO A 97 4.82 -9.81 0.92
N ASN A 98 3.60 -9.42 0.54
CA ASN A 98 3.10 -9.46 -0.83
C ASN A 98 3.14 -8.05 -1.43
N LYS A 99 4.36 -7.56 -1.69
CA LYS A 99 4.60 -6.23 -2.25
C LYS A 99 5.40 -6.27 -3.55
N ILE A 100 5.14 -5.29 -4.40
CA ILE A 100 5.87 -5.00 -5.63
C ILE A 100 6.44 -3.60 -5.47
N ILE A 101 7.74 -3.46 -5.64
CA ILE A 101 8.41 -2.16 -5.60
C ILE A 101 8.77 -1.80 -7.04
N LEU A 102 8.24 -0.67 -7.52
CA LEU A 102 8.44 -0.18 -8.89
C LEU A 102 9.56 0.88 -8.94
N GLN A 103 9.69 1.69 -7.88
CA GLN A 103 10.70 2.74 -7.76
C GLN A 103 11.52 2.54 -6.48
N GLU A 104 12.62 1.78 -6.58
CA GLU A 104 13.39 1.32 -5.41
C GLU A 104 13.96 2.47 -4.56
N GLU A 105 14.55 3.49 -5.18
CA GLU A 105 15.14 4.62 -4.45
C GLU A 105 14.07 5.39 -3.66
N GLN A 106 12.94 5.72 -4.30
CA GLN A 106 11.83 6.41 -3.64
C GLN A 106 11.19 5.55 -2.55
N TYR A 107 11.14 4.24 -2.72
CA TYR A 107 10.65 3.34 -1.68
C TYR A 107 11.58 3.29 -0.46
N LEU A 108 12.89 3.32 -0.67
CA LEU A 108 13.87 3.44 0.44
C LEU A 108 13.71 4.76 1.18
N ASP A 109 13.55 5.88 0.45
CA ASP A 109 13.29 7.19 1.05
C ASP A 109 11.99 7.19 1.86
N TYR A 110 10.94 6.55 1.35
CA TYR A 110 9.68 6.37 2.06
C TYR A 110 9.86 5.60 3.37
N ILE A 111 10.59 4.48 3.38
CA ILE A 111 10.86 3.69 4.60
C ILE A 111 11.60 4.53 5.63
N LEU A 112 12.64 5.25 5.21
CA LEU A 112 13.45 6.09 6.09
C LEU A 112 12.60 7.23 6.69
N GLY A 113 11.82 7.91 5.86
CA GLY A 113 10.91 8.96 6.30
C GLY A 113 9.83 8.46 7.24
N TYR A 114 9.19 7.33 6.91
CA TYR A 114 8.17 6.71 7.76
C TYR A 114 8.75 6.29 9.11
N SER A 115 9.98 5.78 9.14
CA SER A 115 10.66 5.40 10.38
C SER A 115 10.88 6.60 11.31
N CYS A 116 11.22 7.77 10.74
CA CYS A 116 11.29 9.02 11.51
C CYS A 116 9.92 9.44 12.03
N PHE A 117 8.90 9.45 11.17
CA PHE A 117 7.52 9.77 11.54
C PHE A 117 6.99 8.87 12.66
N LYS A 118 7.19 7.55 12.56
CA LYS A 118 6.74 6.56 13.55
C LYS A 118 7.35 6.82 14.92
N ARG A 119 8.66 7.07 14.98
CA ARG A 119 9.36 7.38 16.24
C ARG A 119 8.81 8.66 16.90
N ASP A 120 8.56 9.70 16.13
CA ASP A 120 8.01 10.95 16.67
C ASP A 120 6.57 10.75 17.18
N ARG A 121 5.76 9.98 16.44
CA ARG A 121 4.40 9.60 16.85
C ARG A 121 4.39 8.78 18.15
N GLU A 122 5.21 7.74 18.27
CA GLU A 122 5.30 6.90 19.46
C GLU A 122 5.63 7.74 20.71
N ASN A 123 6.55 8.69 20.59
CA ASN A 123 6.86 9.62 21.68
C ASN A 123 5.67 10.49 22.07
N LEU A 124 4.89 10.98 21.11
CA LEU A 124 3.68 11.77 21.38
C LEU A 124 2.60 10.94 22.06
N GLU A 125 2.44 9.66 21.70
CA GLU A 125 1.51 8.73 22.37
C GLU A 125 1.91 8.50 23.82
N ILE A 126 3.20 8.31 24.11
CA ILE A 126 3.72 8.19 25.48
C ILE A 126 3.40 9.43 26.31
N ILE A 127 3.64 10.63 25.75
CA ILE A 127 3.35 11.91 26.44
C ILE A 127 1.85 12.06 26.69
N ARG A 128 1.01 11.74 25.70
CA ARG A 128 -0.44 11.78 25.82
C ARG A 128 -0.91 10.86 26.96
N ASP A 129 -0.43 9.62 26.98
CA ASP A 129 -0.85 8.62 27.96
C ASP A 129 -0.37 8.98 29.37
N TYR A 130 0.80 9.61 29.51
CA TYR A 130 1.27 10.19 30.76
C TYR A 130 0.30 11.27 31.27
N HIS A 131 -0.08 12.23 30.42
CA HIS A 131 -0.99 13.30 30.81
C HIS A 131 -2.43 12.82 31.10
N LEU A 132 -2.92 11.80 30.39
CA LEU A 132 -4.24 11.21 30.68
C LEU A 132 -4.24 10.55 32.06
N LYS A 133 -3.19 9.79 32.39
CA LYS A 133 -3.00 9.18 33.71
C LYS A 133 -2.91 10.23 34.83
N GLU A 134 -2.17 11.32 34.63
CA GLU A 134 -2.11 12.42 35.62
C GLU A 134 -3.47 13.10 35.84
N ARG A 135 -4.34 13.12 34.83
CA ARG A 135 -5.69 13.69 34.91
C ARG A 135 -6.74 12.72 35.43
N GLY A 136 -6.38 11.47 35.74
CA GLY A 136 -7.31 10.44 36.21
C GLY A 136 -8.34 10.01 35.15
N LEU A 137 -8.01 10.16 33.86
CA LEU A 137 -8.79 9.74 32.71
C LEU A 137 -8.23 8.46 32.08
#